data_AF-A0A967LTB3-F1
#
_entry.id   AF-A0A967LTB3-F1
#
_cell.length_a   1.000
_cell.length_b   1.000
_cell.length_c   1.000
_cell.angle_alpha   90.00
_cell.angle_beta   90.00
_cell.angle_gamma   90.00
#
_symmetry.space_group_name_H-M   'P 1'
#
loop_
_entity.id
_entity.type
_entity.pdbx_description
1 polymer ?
#
loop_
_entity_poly.entity_id
_entity_poly.type
_entity_poly.pdbx_seq_one_letter_code
_entity_poly.pdbx_strand_id
1 'polypeptide(L)'
;VSEFLANLLKKEKIRHQVLNAKFHEKEAEIITQAGRPATVTIATNMAGRGTDIVLGGNYEAEIKEIDPADTAARDRIKTEW
;
A
#
# COMPACT_ATOMS: atom_id res chain seq x y z
N VAL A 1 11.52 10.08 -15.39
CA VAL A 1 10.17 10.70 -15.31
C VAL A 1 9.58 10.57 -13.90
N SER A 2 9.56 9.38 -13.31
CA SER A 2 9.11 9.16 -11.91
C SER A 2 9.82 10.04 -10.88
N GLU A 3 11.13 10.25 -11.00
CA GLU A 3 11.88 11.08 -10.05
C GLU A 3 11.48 12.56 -10.07
N PHE A 4 11.07 13.08 -11.23
CA PHE A 4 10.60 14.46 -11.33
C PHE A 4 9.31 14.65 -10.53
N LEU A 5 8.34 13.74 -10.69
CA LEU A 5 7.08 13.77 -9.94
C LEU A 5 7.31 13.53 -8.44
N ALA A 6 8.20 12.60 -8.10
CA ALA A 6 8.57 12.34 -6.70
C ALA A 6 9.13 13.60 -6.01
N ASN A 7 10.01 14.34 -6.70
CA ASN A 7 10.55 15.59 -6.18
C ASN A 7 9.48 16.68 -6.00
N LEU A 8 8.51 16.76 -6.91
CA LEU A 8 7.38 17.68 -6.78
C LEU A 8 6.51 17.33 -5.56
N LEU A 9 6.14 16.06 -5.40
CA LEU A 9 5.35 15.59 -4.25
C LEU A 9 6.11 15.79 -2.94
N LYS A 10 7.43 15.59 -2.94
CA LYS A 10 8.29 15.86 -1.77
C LYS A 10 8.28 17.35 -1.40
N LYS A 11 8.30 18.25 -2.39
CA LYS A 11 8.20 19.70 -2.18
C LYS A 11 6.86 20.10 -1.56
N GLU A 12 5.77 19.47 -2.01
CA GLU A 12 4.42 19.64 -1.46
C GLU A 12 4.18 18.87 -0.15
N LYS A 13 5.21 18.22 0.41
CA LYS A 13 5.15 17.42 1.65
C LYS A 13 4.16 16.25 1.60
N ILE A 14 3.90 15.73 0.40
CA ILE A 14 3.05 14.56 0.19
C ILE A 14 3.93 13.31 0.33
N ARG A 15 3.62 12.46 1.32
CA ARG A 15 4.26 11.15 1.48
C ARG A 15 3.88 10.28 0.29
N HIS A 16 4.88 9.74 -0.40
CA HIS A 16 4.67 8.93 -1.58
C HIS A 16 5.75 7.84 -1.69
N GLN A 17 5.43 6.80 -2.46
CA GLN A 17 6.34 5.69 -2.76
C GLN A 17 6.58 5.61 -4.27
N VAL A 18 7.76 5.15 -4.70
CA VAL A 18 8.12 5.04 -6.12
C VAL A 18 8.52 3.60 -6.43
N LEU A 19 7.88 3.02 -7.45
CA LEU A 19 8.12 1.67 -7.94
C LEU A 19 8.78 1.77 -9.32
N ASN A 20 9.92 1.12 -9.48
CA ASN A 20 10.78 1.26 -10.66
C ASN A 20 11.06 -0.07 -11.38
N ALA A 21 10.30 -1.12 -11.07
CA ALA A 21 10.41 -2.47 -11.61
C ALA A 21 11.76 -3.14 -11.31
N LYS A 22 12.48 -2.72 -10.26
CA LYS A 22 13.78 -3.32 -9.88
C LYS A 22 13.65 -4.48 -8.89
N PHE A 23 12.60 -4.49 -8.07
CA PHE A 23 12.45 -5.46 -6.98
C PHE A 23 11.01 -5.97 -6.90
N HIS A 24 10.67 -6.98 -7.69
CA HIS A 24 9.28 -7.42 -7.84
C HIS A 24 8.59 -7.84 -6.51
N GLU A 25 9.27 -8.57 -5.62
CA GLU A 25 8.68 -8.98 -4.33
C GLU A 25 8.37 -7.78 -3.41
N LYS A 26 9.35 -6.90 -3.21
CA LYS A 26 9.15 -5.69 -2.37
C LYS A 26 8.14 -4.73 -2.98
N GLU A 27 8.12 -4.63 -4.30
CA GLU A 27 7.13 -3.79 -4.99
C GLU A 27 5.71 -4.36 -4.85
N ALA A 28 5.54 -5.68 -4.83
CA ALA A 28 4.25 -6.32 -4.58
C ALA A 28 3.73 -6.03 -3.15
N GLU A 29 4.60 -6.04 -2.15
CA GLU A 29 4.24 -5.64 -0.78
C GLU A 29 3.74 -4.19 -0.73
N ILE A 30 4.44 -3.28 -1.42
CA ILE A 30 4.05 -1.86 -1.51
C ILE A 30 2.72 -1.69 -2.25
N ILE A 31 2.52 -2.40 -3.36
CA ILE A 31 1.29 -2.35 -4.16
C ILE A 31 0.09 -2.85 -3.35
N THR A 32 0.27 -3.91 -2.56
CA THR A 32 -0.79 -4.46 -1.70
C THR A 32 -1.29 -3.42 -0.69
N GLN A 33 -0.41 -2.52 -0.23
CA GLN A 33 -0.75 -1.44 0.69
C GLN A 33 -1.23 -0.16 -0.02
N ALA A 34 -1.13 -0.07 -1.35
CA ALA A 34 -1.42 1.14 -2.10
C ALA A 34 -2.89 1.58 -2.06
N GLY A 35 -3.81 0.65 -1.75
CA GLY A 35 -5.24 0.95 -1.63
C GLY A 35 -5.65 1.57 -0.29
N ARG A 36 -4.71 1.76 0.66
CA ARG A 36 -5.00 2.43 1.94
C ARG A 36 -5.31 3.91 1.74
N PRO A 37 -6.23 4.50 2.53
CA PRO A 37 -6.52 5.92 2.47
C PRO A 37 -5.26 6.79 2.61
N ALA A 38 -5.22 7.91 1.88
CA ALA A 38 -4.12 8.88 1.87
C ALA A 38 -2.73 8.34 1.45
N THR A 39 -2.67 7.15 0.84
CA THR A 39 -1.44 6.57 0.30
C THR A 39 -1.27 6.97 -1.16
N VAL A 40 -0.07 7.43 -1.52
CA VAL A 40 0.28 7.81 -2.90
C VAL A 40 1.43 6.94 -3.38
N THR A 41 1.22 6.18 -4.46
CA THR A 41 2.22 5.29 -5.05
C THR A 41 2.41 5.64 -6.52
N ILE A 42 3.66 5.84 -6.93
CA ILE A 42 4.05 6.17 -8.30
C ILE A 42 4.68 4.92 -8.91
N ALA A 43 4.04 4.34 -9.91
CA ALA A 43 4.59 3.22 -10.66
C ALA A 43 5.13 3.68 -12.04
N THR A 44 6.33 3.25 -12.42
CA THR A 44 6.83 3.44 -13.79
C THR A 44 6.48 2.25 -14.68
N ASN A 45 5.92 2.53 -15.86
CA ASN A 45 5.55 1.54 -16.87
C ASN A 45 4.59 0.48 -16.33
N MET A 46 5.15 -0.67 -15.90
CA MET A 46 4.42 -1.85 -15.44
C MET A 46 4.93 -2.35 -14.08
N ALA A 47 5.59 -1.49 -13.29
CA ALA A 47 6.00 -1.85 -11.93
C ALA A 47 4.76 -2.20 -11.09
N GLY A 48 4.77 -3.36 -10.44
CA GLY A 48 3.62 -3.88 -9.69
C GLY A 48 2.59 -4.67 -10.51
N ARG A 49 2.86 -4.98 -11.79
CA ARG A 49 1.99 -5.85 -12.58
C ARG A 49 1.86 -7.24 -11.94
N GLY A 50 0.62 -7.72 -11.80
CA GLY A 50 0.32 -9.03 -11.22
C GLY A 50 0.04 -8.99 -9.72
N THR A 51 -0.07 -7.80 -9.14
CA THR A 51 -0.52 -7.59 -7.76
C THR A 51 -1.74 -6.68 -7.76
N ASP A 52 -2.85 -7.14 -7.18
CA ASP A 52 -4.10 -6.39 -7.14
C ASP A 52 -4.08 -5.33 -6.03
N ILE A 53 -4.64 -4.15 -6.34
CA ILE A 53 -4.81 -3.06 -5.37
C ILE A 53 -6.23 -3.11 -4.82
N VAL A 54 -6.36 -3.61 -3.59
CA VAL A 54 -7.65 -3.63 -2.87
C VAL A 54 -7.86 -2.28 -2.19
N LEU A 55 -8.94 -1.58 -2.55
CA LEU A 55 -9.32 -0.31 -1.93
C LEU A 55 -9.69 -0.52 -0.46
N GLY A 56 -9.20 0.36 0.42
CA GLY A 56 -9.36 0.20 1.87
C GLY A 56 -8.24 -0.61 2.54
N GLY A 57 -7.25 -1.09 1.76
CA GLY A 57 -6.22 -2.00 2.25
C GLY A 57 -6.70 -3.45 2.33
N ASN A 58 -5.84 -4.36 2.78
CA ASN A 58 -6.19 -5.76 2.97
C ASN A 58 -6.51 -6.03 4.45
N TYR A 59 -7.79 -5.91 4.83
CA TYR A 59 -8.24 -6.20 6.20
C TYR A 59 -7.93 -7.66 6.61
N GLU A 60 -7.87 -8.60 5.66
CA GLU A 60 -7.50 -9.99 5.94
C GLU A 60 -6.02 -10.12 6.31
N ALA A 61 -5.15 -9.32 5.66
CA ALA A 61 -3.73 -9.26 6.03
C ALA A 61 -3.55 -8.63 7.42
N GLU A 62 -4.31 -7.59 7.75
CA GLU A 62 -4.26 -6.95 9.08
C GLU A 62 -4.78 -7.90 10.18
N ILE A 63 -5.85 -8.66 9.93
CA ILE A 63 -6.36 -9.68 10.87
C ILE A 63 -5.37 -10.82 11.08
N LYS A 64 -4.56 -11.15 10.06
CA LYS A 64 -3.57 -12.24 10.12
C LYS A 64 -2.35 -11.89 10.97
N GLU A 65 -1.99 -10.61 11.08
CA GLU A 65 -0.94 -10.14 11.97
C GLU A 65 -1.39 -9.99 13.44
N ILE A 66 -2.70 -10.00 13.69
CA ILE A 66 -3.27 -9.91 15.04
C ILE A 66 -3.35 -11.28 15.71
N ASP A 67 -2.96 -11.32 16.98
CA ASP A 67 -3.04 -12.51 17.84
C ASP A 67 -4.44 -13.15 17.77
N PRO A 68 -4.56 -14.46 17.48
CA PRO A 68 -5.83 -15.16 17.45
C PRO A 68 -6.70 -15.05 18.70
N ALA A 69 -6.10 -14.73 19.85
CA ALA A 69 -6.83 -14.52 21.10
C ALA A 69 -7.52 -13.16 21.21
N ASP A 70 -7.11 -12.16 20.41
CA ASP A 70 -7.67 -10.80 20.48
C ASP A 70 -8.85 -10.63 19.51
N THR A 71 -9.99 -11.21 19.90
CA THR A 71 -11.25 -11.12 19.15
C THR A 71 -11.79 -9.69 19.09
N ALA A 72 -11.54 -8.87 20.10
CA ALA A 72 -12.01 -7.48 20.15
C ALA A 72 -11.30 -6.59 19.11
N ALA A 73 -10.00 -6.79 18.89
CA ALA A 73 -9.27 -6.07 17.84
C ALA A 73 -9.76 -6.45 16.43
N ARG A 74 -10.07 -7.73 16.20
CA ARG A 74 -10.61 -8.23 14.92
C ARG A 74 -11.98 -7.67 14.59
N ASP A 75 -12.87 -7.59 15.58
CA ASP A 75 -14.23 -7.09 15.40
C ASP A 75 -14.25 -5.59 15.12
N ARG A 76 -13.33 -4.81 15.71
CA ARG A 76 -13.18 -3.38 15.38
C ARG A 76 -12.78 -3.19 13.92
N ILE A 77 -11.79 -3.95 13.45
CA ILE A 77 -11.33 -3.88 12.06
C ILE A 77 -12.45 -4.29 11.09
N LYS A 78 -13.26 -5.29 11.44
CA LYS A 78 -14.45 -5.65 10.65
C LYS A 78 -15.56 -4.60 10.65
N THR A 79 -15.65 -3.77 11.70
CA THR A 79 -16.72 -2.76 11.84
C THR A 79 -16.30 -1.41 11.24
N GLU A 80 -15.01 -1.11 11.23
CA GLU A 80 -14.44 0.10 10.60
C GLU A 80 -14.29 -0.03 9.07
N TRP A 81 -14.44 -1.24 8.53
CA TRP A 81 -14.48 -1.53 7.09
C TRP A 81 -15.93 -1.47 6.56
#